data_AF-A0A183PJX2-F1
#
_entry.id   AF-A0A183PJX2-F1
#
_cell.length_a   1.000
_cell.length_b   1.000
_cell.length_c   1.000
_cell.angle_alpha   90.00
_cell.angle_beta   90.00
_cell.angle_gamma   90.00
#
_symmetry.space_group_name_H-M   'P 1'
#
loop_
_entity.id
_entity.type
_entity.pdbx_description
1 polymer ?
#
loop_
_entity_poly.entity_id
_entity_poly.type
_entity_poly.pdbx_seq_one_letter_code
_entity_poly.pdbx_strand_id
1 'polypeptide(L)'
;IPTDFHIVPEGSEPPLFWQVLGGQKKYDTSADFLTYGRLFRLSNEQGYFCASEKCADFCQDDLAPDDVMLLDTGSQIYLWWSKRTSDVEQKLSLQAAKLYQSHLRQMQPERPRQLKLTVKNAEPHLFRQCFHGWGPYREPKDWSG
;
A
#
# COMPACT_ATOMS: atom_id res chain seq x y z
N ILE A 1 -16.66 -29.34 13.02
CA ILE A 1 -16.44 -28.13 12.19
C ILE A 1 -16.99 -28.49 10.82
N PRO A 2 -17.99 -27.78 10.27
CA PRO A 2 -18.51 -28.12 8.94
C PRO A 2 -17.38 -27.97 7.91
N THR A 3 -17.09 -29.03 7.17
CA THR A 3 -16.02 -29.14 6.17
C THR A 3 -16.51 -28.93 4.74
N ASP A 4 -17.78 -28.53 4.56
CA ASP A 4 -18.37 -28.39 3.25
C ASP A 4 -18.09 -26.98 2.71
N PHE A 5 -17.25 -26.90 1.69
CA PHE A 5 -16.92 -25.66 0.99
C PHE A 5 -17.27 -25.82 -0.49
N HIS A 6 -17.92 -24.81 -1.05
CA HIS A 6 -18.33 -24.81 -2.45
C HIS A 6 -17.39 -23.90 -3.23
N ILE A 7 -16.76 -24.42 -4.28
CA ILE A 7 -15.92 -23.63 -5.17
C ILE A 7 -16.83 -22.91 -6.17
N VAL A 8 -16.77 -21.58 -6.17
CA VAL A 8 -17.54 -20.72 -7.06
C VAL A 8 -16.58 -19.85 -7.86
N PRO A 9 -16.56 -19.96 -9.20
CA PRO A 9 -15.77 -19.07 -10.05
C PRO A 9 -16.25 -17.62 -9.93
N GLU A 10 -15.31 -16.66 -10.05
CA GLU A 10 -15.63 -15.24 -10.10
C GLU A 10 -16.62 -14.96 -11.25
N GLY A 11 -17.66 -14.16 -10.97
CA GLY A 11 -18.73 -13.81 -11.91
C GLY A 11 -19.85 -14.86 -11.99
N SER A 12 -19.73 -15.98 -11.28
CA SER A 12 -20.76 -17.03 -11.19
C SER A 12 -21.37 -17.14 -9.79
N GLU A 13 -21.31 -16.06 -9.01
CA GLU A 13 -21.75 -16.07 -7.61
C GLU A 13 -23.28 -16.20 -7.49
N PRO A 14 -23.79 -17.13 -6.66
CA PRO A 14 -25.22 -17.29 -6.45
C PRO A 14 -25.80 -16.06 -5.74
N PRO A 15 -27.10 -15.73 -5.92
CA PRO A 15 -27.71 -14.55 -5.29
C PRO A 15 -27.53 -14.48 -3.77
N LEU A 16 -27.52 -15.63 -3.09
CA LEU A 16 -27.33 -15.74 -1.64
C LEU A 16 -25.96 -15.20 -1.20
N PHE A 17 -24.90 -15.40 -2.00
CA PHE A 17 -23.57 -14.89 -1.72
C PHE A 17 -23.60 -13.37 -1.53
N TRP A 18 -24.20 -12.67 -2.50
CA TRP A 18 -24.33 -11.22 -2.44
C TRP A 18 -25.28 -10.76 -1.33
N GLN A 19 -26.37 -11.49 -1.07
CA GLN A 19 -27.30 -11.15 0.00
C GLN A 19 -26.62 -11.13 1.38
N VAL A 20 -25.78 -12.14 1.66
CA VAL A 20 -25.04 -12.23 2.93
C VAL A 20 -24.00 -11.11 3.07
N LEU A 21 -23.40 -10.65 1.96
CA LEU A 21 -22.47 -9.52 1.93
C LEU A 21 -23.17 -8.14 1.99
N GLY A 22 -24.50 -8.11 2.06
CA GLY A 22 -25.29 -6.87 2.06
C GLY A 22 -25.47 -6.26 0.67
N GLY A 23 -25.54 -7.10 -0.36
CA GLY A 23 -25.72 -6.75 -1.76
C GLY A 23 -24.42 -6.75 -2.57
N GLN A 24 -24.55 -6.88 -3.90
CA GLN A 24 -23.41 -6.79 -4.82
C GLN A 24 -22.90 -5.36 -4.89
N LYS A 25 -21.61 -5.19 -4.67
CA LYS A 25 -20.90 -3.90 -4.75
C LYS A 25 -19.81 -3.98 -5.79
N LYS A 26 -19.30 -2.83 -6.23
CA LYS A 26 -18.08 -2.80 -7.04
C LYS A 26 -16.91 -3.31 -6.19
N TYR A 27 -16.12 -4.18 -6.78
CA TYR A 27 -14.92 -4.76 -6.19
C TYR A 27 -13.81 -4.77 -7.25
N ASP A 28 -12.56 -5.01 -6.84
CA ASP A 28 -11.42 -5.02 -7.75
C ASP A 28 -11.39 -6.30 -8.60
N THR A 29 -11.20 -6.14 -9.90
CA THR A 29 -11.14 -7.26 -10.87
C THR A 29 -9.71 -7.52 -11.37
N SER A 30 -8.72 -6.82 -10.84
CA SER A 30 -7.30 -7.00 -11.15
C SER A 30 -6.49 -7.11 -9.87
N ALA A 31 -5.52 -8.02 -9.89
CA ALA A 31 -4.57 -8.23 -8.81
C ALA A 31 -3.13 -7.87 -9.22
N ASP A 32 -2.95 -7.00 -10.22
CA ASP A 32 -1.62 -6.61 -10.72
C ASP A 32 -0.69 -6.07 -9.61
N PHE A 33 -1.28 -5.47 -8.57
CA PHE A 33 -0.54 -4.99 -7.40
C PHE A 33 0.20 -6.11 -6.65
N LEU A 34 -0.26 -7.37 -6.71
CA LEU A 34 0.45 -8.52 -6.12
C LEU A 34 1.75 -8.83 -6.87
N THR A 35 1.79 -8.54 -8.18
CA THR A 35 2.96 -8.83 -9.02
C THR A 35 4.00 -7.72 -8.94
N TYR A 36 3.55 -6.47 -8.83
CA TYR A 36 4.42 -5.30 -8.95
C TYR A 36 4.60 -4.52 -7.65
N GLY A 37 3.88 -4.87 -6.59
CA GLY A 37 3.90 -4.20 -5.30
C GLY A 37 5.29 -4.22 -4.68
N ARG A 38 5.86 -3.03 -4.48
CA ARG A 38 7.13 -2.84 -3.76
C ARG A 38 6.98 -1.72 -2.75
N LEU A 39 7.36 -1.99 -1.51
CA LEU A 39 7.28 -1.04 -0.41
C LEU A 39 8.69 -0.69 0.07
N PHE A 40 8.99 0.60 0.15
CA PHE A 40 10.25 1.11 0.67
C PHE A 40 9.99 2.02 1.86
N ARG A 41 10.83 1.92 2.88
CA ARG A 41 10.94 2.90 3.96
C ARG A 41 12.05 3.89 3.61
N LEU A 42 11.73 5.17 3.67
CA LEU A 42 12.64 6.28 3.43
C LEU A 42 12.85 7.02 4.75
N SER A 43 14.05 6.91 5.31
CA SER A 43 14.34 7.35 6.68
C SER A 43 15.74 7.92 6.80
N ASN A 44 15.93 8.84 7.76
CA ASN A 44 17.25 9.35 8.16
C ASN A 44 17.73 8.86 9.54
N GLU A 45 17.05 7.88 10.14
CA GLU A 45 17.31 7.35 11.49
C GLU A 45 18.77 6.92 11.71
N GLN A 46 19.46 6.47 10.65
CA GLN A 46 20.85 6.02 10.70
C GLN A 46 21.88 7.17 10.66
N GLY A 47 21.42 8.43 10.74
CA GLY A 47 22.25 9.63 10.59
C GLY A 47 22.47 10.05 9.13
N TYR A 48 21.93 9.30 8.17
CA TYR A 48 21.92 9.62 6.75
C TYR A 48 20.62 9.13 6.10
N PHE A 49 20.18 9.80 5.04
CA PHE A 49 18.97 9.42 4.31
C PHE A 49 19.20 8.14 3.51
N CYS A 50 18.37 7.12 3.74
CA CYS A 50 18.45 5.85 3.04
C CYS A 50 17.05 5.34 2.65
N ALA A 51 17.03 4.48 1.62
CA ALA A 51 15.84 3.76 1.19
C ALA A 51 16.04 2.26 1.45
N SER A 52 15.17 1.66 2.26
CA SER A 52 15.20 0.23 2.57
C SER A 52 13.92 -0.45 2.08
N GLU A 53 14.04 -1.48 1.25
CA GLU A 53 12.90 -2.25 0.75
C GLU A 53 12.38 -3.23 1.82
N LYS A 54 11.06 -3.37 1.91
CA LYS A 54 10.36 -4.35 2.74
C LYS A 54 10.14 -5.65 1.96
N CYS A 55 9.94 -6.75 2.68
CA CYS A 55 9.57 -8.03 2.07
C CYS A 55 8.25 -7.91 1.29
N ALA A 56 8.08 -8.74 0.26
CA ALA A 56 6.96 -8.64 -0.68
C ALA A 56 5.57 -8.92 -0.05
N ASP A 57 5.53 -9.50 1.15
CA ASP A 57 4.34 -9.86 1.92
C ASP A 57 3.94 -8.81 2.97
N PHE A 58 4.22 -7.53 2.68
CA PHE A 58 3.95 -6.42 3.60
C PHE A 58 2.46 -6.23 3.93
N CYS A 59 2.20 -5.70 5.12
CA CYS A 59 0.87 -5.43 5.66
C CYS A 59 0.75 -3.99 6.18
N GLN A 60 -0.43 -3.60 6.65
CA GLN A 60 -0.66 -2.23 7.15
C GLN A 60 0.30 -1.85 8.30
N ASP A 61 0.76 -2.81 9.10
CA ASP A 61 1.66 -2.58 10.23
C ASP A 61 3.10 -2.25 9.79
N ASP A 62 3.47 -2.53 8.53
CA ASP A 62 4.76 -2.13 7.96
C ASP A 62 4.85 -0.64 7.63
N LEU A 63 3.72 0.09 7.68
CA LEU A 63 3.68 1.53 7.48
C LEU A 63 4.20 2.26 8.72
N ALA A 64 5.47 2.67 8.67
CA ALA A 64 6.13 3.41 9.74
C ALA A 64 5.65 4.87 9.76
N PRO A 65 4.84 5.30 10.75
CA PRO A 65 4.23 6.64 10.75
C PRO A 65 5.23 7.77 11.00
N ASP A 66 6.41 7.45 11.55
CA ASP A 66 7.46 8.42 11.83
C ASP A 66 8.36 8.65 10.60
N ASP A 67 8.32 7.75 9.61
CA ASP A 67 9.11 7.81 8.37
C ASP A 67 8.20 8.11 7.15
N VAL A 68 8.80 8.25 5.96
CA VAL A 68 8.07 8.22 4.68
C VAL A 68 8.10 6.82 4.09
N MET A 69 6.95 6.34 3.62
CA MET A 69 6.84 5.08 2.89
C MET A 69 6.65 5.36 1.40
N LEU A 70 7.39 4.68 0.53
CA LEU A 70 7.21 4.70 -0.92
C LEU A 70 6.62 3.35 -1.38
N LEU A 71 5.43 3.38 -1.96
CA LEU A 71 4.77 2.19 -2.52
C LEU A 71 4.71 2.31 -4.05
N ASP A 72 5.36 1.40 -4.76
CA ASP A 72 5.20 1.21 -6.21
C ASP A 72 4.20 0.09 -6.47
N THR A 73 3.09 0.40 -7.14
CA THR A 73 2.03 -0.57 -7.50
C THR A 73 2.17 -1.09 -8.93
N GLY A 74 3.25 -0.72 -9.63
CA GLY A 74 3.41 -0.94 -11.06
C GLY A 74 2.72 0.11 -11.93
N SER A 75 1.66 0.77 -11.46
CA SER A 75 1.01 1.88 -12.18
C SER A 75 1.15 3.23 -11.46
N GLN A 76 1.33 3.20 -10.14
CA GLN A 76 1.37 4.39 -9.29
C GLN A 76 2.51 4.25 -8.29
N ILE A 77 3.22 5.35 -8.07
CA ILE A 77 4.17 5.49 -6.98
C ILE A 77 3.49 6.38 -5.94
N TYR A 78 3.23 5.85 -4.77
CA TYR A 78 2.71 6.60 -3.65
C TYR A 78 3.85 6.96 -2.71
N LEU A 79 3.91 8.23 -2.30
CA LEU A 79 4.56 8.62 -1.05
C LEU A 79 3.48 8.71 0.02
N TRP A 80 3.63 7.91 1.05
CA TRP A 80 2.77 7.86 2.23
C TRP A 80 3.54 8.40 3.43
N TRP A 81 2.97 9.35 4.16
CA TRP A 81 3.56 9.87 5.40
C TRP A 81 2.49 10.31 6.39
N SER A 82 2.89 10.54 7.64
CA SER A 82 1.99 11.02 8.69
C SER A 82 2.37 12.42 9.16
N LYS A 83 1.62 12.96 10.12
CA LYS A 83 1.96 14.24 10.77
C LYS A 83 3.28 14.20 11.57
N ARG A 84 3.81 12.99 11.83
CA ARG A 84 5.04 12.78 12.61
C ARG A 84 6.31 12.78 11.76
N THR A 85 6.16 12.67 10.45
CA THR A 85 7.27 12.62 9.51
C THR A 85 7.96 13.97 9.38
N SER A 86 9.30 13.99 9.41
CA SER A 86 10.06 15.24 9.36
C SER A 86 10.02 15.93 7.99
N ASP A 87 10.12 17.26 7.95
CA ASP A 87 10.15 18.04 6.70
C ASP A 87 11.36 17.66 5.82
N VAL A 88 12.47 17.30 6.46
CA VAL A 88 13.69 16.84 5.78
C VAL A 88 13.41 15.53 5.05
N GLU A 89 12.81 14.54 5.72
CA GLU A 89 12.46 13.26 5.11
C GLU A 89 11.41 13.42 4.01
N GLN A 90 10.39 14.27 4.20
CA GLN A 90 9.40 14.55 3.16
C GLN A 90 10.08 15.11 1.89
N LYS A 91 10.98 16.08 2.06
CA LYS A 91 11.70 16.71 0.93
C LYS A 91 12.61 15.72 0.22
N LEU A 92 13.44 14.98 0.96
CA LEU A 92 14.37 14.02 0.38
C LEU A 92 13.62 12.85 -0.28
N SER A 93 12.52 12.40 0.32
CA SER A 93 11.67 11.36 -0.24
C SER A 93 10.99 11.78 -1.53
N LEU A 94 10.55 13.04 -1.63
CA LEU A 94 10.01 13.57 -2.88
C LEU A 94 11.06 13.60 -3.99
N GLN A 95 12.31 13.94 -3.67
CA GLN A 95 13.42 13.91 -4.64
C GLN A 95 13.72 12.47 -5.06
N ALA A 96 13.82 11.54 -4.11
CA ALA A 96 14.05 10.12 -4.35
C ALA A 96 12.94 9.52 -5.23
N ALA A 97 11.67 9.81 -4.96
CA ALA A 97 10.54 9.32 -5.74
C ALA A 97 10.54 9.85 -7.17
N LYS A 98 10.91 11.12 -7.39
CA LYS A 98 11.05 11.69 -8.74
C LYS A 98 12.18 11.04 -9.52
N LEU A 99 13.31 10.76 -8.88
CA LEU A 99 14.42 10.05 -9.48
C LEU A 99 14.01 8.62 -9.85
N TYR A 100 13.37 7.90 -8.92
CA TYR A 100 12.85 6.56 -9.12
C TYR A 100 11.84 6.52 -10.29
N GLN A 101 10.88 7.44 -10.32
CA GLN A 101 9.92 7.57 -11.43
C GLN A 101 10.62 7.82 -12.78
N SER A 102 11.63 8.69 -12.80
CA SER A 102 12.38 9.02 -14.02
C SER A 102 13.17 7.81 -14.53
N HIS A 103 13.80 7.06 -13.62
CA HIS A 103 14.47 5.80 -13.93
C HIS A 103 13.51 4.76 -14.50
N LEU A 104 12.36 4.53 -13.85
CA LEU A 104 11.35 3.60 -14.34
C LEU A 104 10.80 3.99 -15.71
N ARG A 105 10.66 5.29 -16.00
CA ARG A 105 10.23 5.75 -17.33
C ARG A 105 11.21 5.36 -18.44
N GLN A 106 12.51 5.30 -18.13
CA GLN A 106 13.54 4.88 -19.07
C GLN A 106 13.57 3.36 -19.23
N MET A 107 13.43 2.62 -18.13
CA MET A 107 13.54 1.16 -18.12
C MET A 107 12.25 0.44 -18.54
N GLN A 108 11.08 1.05 -18.32
CA GLN A 108 9.76 0.46 -18.53
C GLN A 108 8.80 1.50 -19.16
N PRO A 109 9.09 2.01 -20.37
CA PRO A 109 8.33 3.07 -21.02
C PRO A 109 6.86 2.70 -21.31
N GLU A 110 6.58 1.41 -21.51
CA GLU A 110 5.23 0.86 -21.75
C GLU A 110 4.31 0.97 -20.52
N ARG A 111 4.87 1.21 -19.34
CA ARG A 111 4.13 1.29 -18.09
C ARG A 111 4.52 2.56 -17.31
N PRO A 112 4.03 3.74 -17.72
CA PRO A 112 4.34 4.98 -17.03
C PRO A 112 3.72 4.99 -15.61
N ARG A 113 4.53 5.27 -14.60
CA ARG A 113 4.07 5.42 -13.21
C ARG A 113 3.64 6.86 -12.93
N GLN A 114 2.50 7.03 -12.28
CA GLN A 114 2.09 8.32 -11.73
C GLN A 114 2.56 8.48 -10.29
N LEU A 115 3.26 9.58 -9.98
CA LEU A 115 3.65 9.91 -8.61
C LEU A 115 2.46 10.56 -7.89
N LYS A 116 2.10 10.04 -6.72
CA LYS A 116 1.00 10.50 -5.88
C LYS A 116 1.44 10.67 -4.43
N LEU A 117 0.83 11.63 -3.76
CA LEU A 117 0.96 11.83 -2.33
C LEU A 117 -0.28 11.26 -1.65
N THR A 118 -0.07 10.55 -0.55
CA THR A 118 -1.12 10.12 0.35
C THR A 118 -0.65 10.32 1.78
N VAL A 119 -1.58 10.55 2.69
CA VAL A 119 -1.27 10.78 4.10
C VAL A 119 -2.03 9.79 4.96
N LYS A 120 -1.48 9.51 6.14
CA LYS A 120 -2.11 8.63 7.12
C LYS A 120 -3.59 9.00 7.34
N ASN A 121 -4.48 8.02 7.23
CA ASN A 121 -5.96 8.13 7.31
C ASN A 121 -6.66 8.76 6.11
N ALA A 122 -5.94 9.07 5.02
CA ALA A 122 -6.51 9.55 3.76
C ALA A 122 -6.07 8.68 2.58
N GLU A 123 -5.86 7.38 2.82
CA GLU A 123 -5.37 6.44 1.83
C GLU A 123 -6.46 6.10 0.79
N PRO A 124 -6.20 6.30 -0.51
CA PRO A 124 -7.13 5.90 -1.54
C PRO A 124 -7.25 4.38 -1.59
N HIS A 125 -8.37 3.88 -2.11
CA HIS A 125 -8.61 2.44 -2.27
C HIS A 125 -7.45 1.73 -2.98
N LEU A 126 -6.94 2.33 -4.06
CA LEU A 126 -5.84 1.75 -4.84
C LEU A 126 -4.50 1.63 -4.08
N PHE A 127 -4.33 2.36 -2.97
CA PHE A 127 -3.21 2.17 -2.05
C PHE A 127 -3.52 1.04 -1.07
N ARG A 128 -4.71 1.09 -0.45
CA ARG A 128 -5.13 0.15 0.60
C ARG A 128 -5.21 -1.30 0.13
N GLN A 129 -5.64 -1.53 -1.11
CA GLN A 129 -5.72 -2.87 -1.71
C GLN A 129 -4.35 -3.57 -1.80
N CYS A 130 -3.24 -2.84 -1.78
CA CYS A 130 -1.90 -3.42 -1.89
C CYS A 130 -1.43 -4.10 -0.60
N PHE A 131 -2.15 -3.93 0.51
CA PHE A 131 -1.76 -4.47 1.81
C PHE A 131 -2.73 -5.55 2.25
N HIS A 132 -2.19 -6.64 2.79
CA HIS A 132 -3.01 -7.68 3.39
C HIS A 132 -3.77 -7.15 4.61
N GLY A 133 -5.08 -7.39 4.66
CA GLY A 133 -5.90 -7.16 5.85
C GLY A 133 -6.05 -5.69 6.26
N TRP A 134 -6.21 -4.76 5.31
CA TRP A 134 -6.42 -3.35 5.61
C TRP A 134 -7.63 -3.12 6.53
N GLY A 135 -7.42 -2.43 7.65
CA GLY A 135 -8.45 -2.13 8.61
C GLY A 135 -8.21 -0.82 9.37
N PRO A 136 -9.00 -0.57 10.43
CA PRO A 136 -8.72 0.53 11.35
C PRO A 136 -7.30 0.38 11.91
N TYR A 137 -6.56 1.49 11.99
CA TYR A 137 -5.25 1.49 12.65
C TYR A 137 -5.40 1.00 14.09
N ARG A 138 -4.68 -0.06 14.43
CA ARG A 138 -4.62 -0.56 15.80
C ARG A 138 -3.59 0.26 16.55
N GLU A 139 -4.04 1.04 17.52
CA GLU A 139 -3.13 1.62 18.51
C GLU A 139 -2.72 0.49 19.47
N PRO A 140 -1.42 0.31 19.76
CA PRO A 140 -0.99 -0.59 20.83
C PRO A 140 -1.76 -0.21 22.09
N LYS A 141 -2.40 -1.19 22.74
CA LYS A 141 -2.98 -0.95 24.06
C LYS A 141 -1.85 -0.50 24.98
N ASP A 142 -2.01 0.67 25.57
CA ASP A 142 -1.13 1.12 26.63
C ASP A 142 -1.30 0.18 27.83
N TRP A 143 -0.26 -0.58 28.14
CA TRP A 143 -0.22 -1.48 29.30
C TRP A 143 0.52 -0.83 30.48
N SER A 144 0.91 0.44 30.37
CA SER A 144 1.46 1.19 31.50
C SER A 144 0.32 1.66 32.41
N GLY A 145 -0.11 0.74 33.27
CA GLY A 145 -0.86 1.07 34.49
C GLY A 145 0.00 1.80 35.50
#